data_AF-A0A250VFA8-F1
#
_entry.id   AF-A0A250VFA8-F1
#
_cell.length_a   1.000
_cell.length_b   1.000
_cell.length_c   1.000
_cell.angle_alpha   90.00
_cell.angle_beta   90.00
_cell.angle_gamma   90.00
#
_symmetry.space_group_name_H-M   'P 1'
#
loop_
_entity.id
_entity.type
_entity.pdbx_description
1 polymer ?
#
loop_
_entity_poly.entity_id
_entity_poly.type
_entity_poly.pdbx_seq_one_letter_code
_entity_poly.pdbx_strand_id
1 'polypeptide(L)'
;MDFLSQHQPEMLPGKRQLPPVQGVIEAPHGTTIVAVTFPGGVVLAGDRRATMGNMIAQRDIEKVFPADEYSAVGIAGTAGLAVEMVKLFQLELEHFEKVEGTTLSLEGKANRLSTMIRSNLAMAMQGLAVVPLFAGFDVDRDKGRIFSYDVTGGRSEEHGYASTGSGSIFARGAMKKLYRDDLTEEQATTLVIQALYDAADDDSATGGPDVARRIYPIVTVITEDGFRRLTDDESSDIARAILERRLEQPDGPRAALL
;
A
#
# COMPACT_ATOMS: atom_id res chain seq x y z
N MET A 1 -0.12 -6.69 20.91
CA MET A 1 -1.43 -7.39 20.87
C MET A 1 -1.74 -8.16 22.15
N ASP A 2 -0.76 -8.80 22.80
CA ASP A 2 -0.99 -9.66 23.98
C ASP A 2 -1.57 -8.91 25.20
N PHE A 3 -1.15 -7.67 25.42
CA PHE A 3 -1.71 -6.84 26.49
C PHE A 3 -3.21 -6.56 26.26
N LEU A 4 -3.58 -6.05 25.07
CA LEU A 4 -4.99 -5.80 24.74
C LEU A 4 -5.82 -7.08 24.73
N SER A 5 -5.27 -8.19 24.25
CA SER A 5 -6.01 -9.46 24.19
C SER A 5 -6.36 -10.01 25.57
N GLN A 6 -5.55 -9.70 26.59
CA GLN A 6 -5.75 -10.10 27.98
C GLN A 6 -6.57 -9.10 28.80
N HIS A 7 -6.41 -7.79 28.54
CA HIS A 7 -6.99 -6.74 29.40
C HIS A 7 -8.21 -6.02 28.80
N GLN A 8 -8.27 -5.84 27.48
CA GLN A 8 -9.35 -5.13 26.76
C GLN A 8 -9.62 -5.76 25.39
N PRO A 9 -10.09 -7.03 25.35
CA PRO A 9 -10.23 -7.78 24.10
C PRO A 9 -11.19 -7.13 23.08
N GLU A 10 -12.16 -6.34 23.53
CA GLU A 10 -13.13 -5.60 22.72
C GLU A 10 -12.50 -4.48 21.87
N MET A 11 -11.30 -4.02 22.23
CA MET A 11 -10.53 -3.04 21.47
C MET A 11 -9.82 -3.68 20.26
N LEU A 12 -9.82 -5.02 20.15
CA LEU A 12 -9.24 -5.72 18.99
C LEU A 12 -10.26 -5.82 17.84
N PRO A 13 -9.88 -5.45 16.60
CA PRO A 13 -10.80 -5.47 15.45
C PRO A 13 -11.48 -6.83 15.24
N GLY A 14 -10.71 -7.93 15.32
CA GLY A 14 -11.21 -9.29 15.10
C GLY A 14 -12.10 -9.85 16.21
N LYS A 15 -12.24 -9.16 17.36
CA LYS A 15 -13.07 -9.59 18.49
C LYS A 15 -14.37 -8.79 18.65
N ARG A 16 -14.62 -7.79 17.79
CA ARG A 16 -15.88 -7.04 17.84
C ARG A 16 -17.04 -7.90 17.36
N GLN A 17 -18.11 -7.93 18.15
CA GLN A 17 -19.38 -8.50 17.70
C GLN A 17 -19.99 -7.56 16.66
N LEU A 18 -20.17 -8.06 15.44
CA LEU A 18 -20.92 -7.35 14.43
C LEU A 18 -22.42 -7.50 14.71
N PRO A 19 -23.23 -6.44 14.49
CA PRO A 19 -24.68 -6.60 14.47
C PRO A 19 -25.08 -7.62 13.38
N PRO A 20 -26.19 -8.35 13.56
CA PRO A 20 -26.67 -9.26 12.52
C PRO A 20 -26.96 -8.48 11.25
N VAL A 21 -26.16 -8.69 10.21
CA VAL A 21 -26.34 -8.04 8.90
C VAL A 21 -27.12 -8.98 7.98
N GLN A 22 -28.20 -8.47 7.38
CA GLN A 22 -28.85 -9.12 6.24
C GLN A 22 -28.25 -8.57 4.95
N GLY A 23 -27.52 -9.42 4.22
CA GLY A 23 -26.90 -9.06 2.94
C GLY A 23 -25.41 -8.71 3.04
N VAL A 24 -24.86 -8.21 1.94
CA VAL A 24 -23.45 -7.79 1.83
C VAL A 24 -23.28 -6.42 2.47
N ILE A 25 -22.29 -6.27 3.36
CA ILE A 25 -21.92 -4.95 3.91
C ILE A 25 -21.19 -4.17 2.80
N GLU A 26 -21.85 -3.16 2.23
CA GLU A 26 -21.17 -2.18 1.38
C GLU A 26 -20.48 -1.13 2.26
N ALA A 27 -19.21 -1.39 2.59
CA ALA A 27 -18.32 -0.40 3.20
C ALA A 27 -17.41 0.21 2.12
N PRO A 28 -16.92 1.46 2.28
CA PRO A 28 -15.92 2.02 1.39
C PRO A 28 -14.73 1.08 1.22
N HIS A 29 -14.47 0.69 -0.02
CA HIS A 29 -13.41 -0.19 -0.47
C HIS A 29 -12.84 0.31 -1.80
N GLY A 30 -12.05 -0.51 -2.50
CA GLY A 30 -11.48 -0.15 -3.79
C GLY A 30 -10.18 0.63 -3.62
N THR A 31 -9.09 0.02 -4.08
CA THR A 31 -7.73 0.53 -3.91
C THR A 31 -6.82 -0.13 -4.90
N THR A 32 -5.84 0.60 -5.42
CA THR A 32 -4.63 0.02 -5.99
C THR A 32 -3.43 0.60 -5.29
N ILE A 33 -2.60 -0.29 -4.75
CA ILE A 33 -1.31 0.02 -4.16
C ILE A 33 -0.24 -0.74 -4.93
N VAL A 34 0.89 -0.08 -5.14
CA VAL A 34 2.06 -0.62 -5.82
C VAL A 34 3.31 -0.34 -5.01
N ALA A 35 4.28 -1.22 -5.09
CA ALA A 35 5.61 -1.01 -4.54
C ALA A 35 6.69 -1.44 -5.53
N VAL A 36 7.81 -0.74 -5.55
CA VAL A 36 8.96 -1.01 -6.41
C VAL A 36 10.25 -0.76 -5.64
N THR A 37 11.16 -1.74 -5.63
CA THR A 37 12.52 -1.59 -5.11
C THR A 37 13.44 -0.96 -6.16
N PHE A 38 14.42 -0.20 -5.72
CA PHE A 38 15.49 0.34 -6.56
C PHE A 38 16.81 0.32 -5.77
N PRO A 39 17.99 0.43 -6.42
CA PRO A 39 19.25 0.61 -5.72
C PRO A 39 19.20 1.76 -4.70
N GLY A 40 19.31 1.42 -3.41
CA GLY A 40 19.24 2.38 -2.30
C GLY A 40 17.87 2.51 -1.62
N GLY A 41 16.81 1.83 -2.10
CA GLY A 41 15.51 1.98 -1.44
C GLY A 41 14.33 1.23 -2.02
N VAL A 42 13.14 1.63 -1.55
CA VAL A 42 11.85 1.15 -2.03
C VAL A 42 10.86 2.31 -2.11
N VAL A 43 10.04 2.31 -3.15
CA VAL A 43 8.91 3.22 -3.33
C VAL A 43 7.63 2.45 -3.09
N LEU A 44 6.69 3.05 -2.37
CA LEU A 44 5.34 2.55 -2.16
C LEU A 44 4.35 3.66 -2.55
N ALA A 45 3.34 3.33 -3.33
CA ALA A 45 2.35 4.30 -3.80
C ALA A 45 0.94 3.75 -3.79
N GLY A 46 -0.05 4.63 -3.66
CA GLY A 46 -1.46 4.27 -3.64
C GLY A 46 -2.34 5.31 -4.30
N ASP A 47 -3.37 4.84 -4.98
CA ASP A 47 -4.41 5.68 -5.55
C ASP A 47 -5.29 6.34 -4.46
N ARG A 48 -6.13 7.31 -4.85
CA ARG A 48 -6.92 8.13 -3.91
C ARG A 48 -8.43 7.87 -3.92
N ARG A 49 -8.93 6.94 -4.75
CA ARG A 49 -10.38 6.69 -4.88
C ARG A 49 -10.87 5.64 -3.90
N ALA A 50 -12.00 5.85 -3.23
CA ALA A 50 -12.74 4.79 -2.55
C ALA A 50 -14.14 4.68 -3.16
N THR A 51 -14.61 3.46 -3.35
CA THR A 51 -15.93 3.15 -3.90
C THR A 51 -16.81 2.38 -2.92
N MET A 52 -18.12 2.52 -3.08
CA MET A 52 -19.14 1.70 -2.44
C MET A 52 -20.05 1.20 -3.56
N GLY A 53 -19.91 -0.08 -3.92
CA GLY A 53 -20.46 -0.58 -5.17
C GLY A 53 -19.94 0.25 -6.35
N ASN A 54 -20.85 0.81 -7.14
CA ASN A 54 -20.51 1.65 -8.30
C ASN A 54 -20.38 3.15 -7.99
N MET A 55 -20.60 3.56 -6.73
CA MET A 55 -20.51 4.97 -6.34
C MET A 55 -19.10 5.32 -5.84
N ILE A 56 -18.58 6.47 -6.23
CA ILE A 56 -17.36 7.04 -5.64
C ILE A 56 -17.73 7.63 -4.29
N ALA A 57 -17.32 6.95 -3.21
CA ALA A 57 -17.55 7.39 -1.84
C ALA A 57 -16.57 8.50 -1.43
N GLN A 58 -15.31 8.39 -1.86
CA GLN A 58 -14.27 9.37 -1.54
C GLN A 58 -13.23 9.46 -2.68
N ARG A 59 -12.59 10.62 -2.82
CA ARG A 59 -11.59 10.89 -3.87
C ARG A 59 -10.20 11.23 -3.35
N ASP A 60 -10.04 11.49 -2.06
CA ASP A 60 -8.83 11.99 -1.42
C ASP A 60 -8.36 11.08 -0.27
N ILE A 61 -8.77 9.81 -0.25
CA ILE A 61 -8.41 8.90 0.84
C ILE A 61 -6.89 8.62 0.81
N GLU A 62 -6.26 8.60 1.97
CA GLU A 62 -4.88 8.16 2.12
C GLU A 62 -4.84 6.65 2.41
N LYS A 63 -3.95 5.94 1.73
CA LYS A 63 -3.89 4.46 1.78
C LYS A 63 -2.50 3.92 2.04
N VAL A 64 -1.51 4.80 2.04
CA VAL A 64 -0.12 4.51 2.33
C VAL A 64 0.25 5.27 3.58
N PHE A 65 0.73 4.55 4.58
CA PHE A 65 1.01 5.07 5.91
C PHE A 65 2.42 4.66 6.32
N PRO A 66 3.18 5.51 7.04
CA PRO A 66 4.40 5.05 7.68
C PRO A 66 4.05 3.94 8.69
N ALA A 67 4.85 2.89 8.77
CA ALA A 67 4.79 1.92 9.85
C ALA A 67 5.74 2.34 10.97
N ASP A 68 6.95 2.76 10.59
CA ASP A 68 7.95 3.43 11.44
C ASP A 68 8.93 4.23 10.56
N GLU A 69 10.10 4.60 11.10
CA GLU A 69 11.11 5.40 10.40
C GLU A 69 11.60 4.78 9.09
N TYR A 70 11.69 3.45 9.00
CA TYR A 70 12.28 2.74 7.84
C TYR A 70 11.28 1.82 7.13
N SER A 71 9.98 2.00 7.36
CA SER A 71 8.97 1.16 6.71
C SER A 71 7.61 1.84 6.56
N ALA A 72 6.84 1.38 5.59
CA ALA A 72 5.49 1.84 5.30
C ALA A 72 4.57 0.67 4.97
N VAL A 73 3.28 0.90 5.17
CA VAL A 73 2.22 -0.05 4.86
C VAL A 73 1.18 0.61 3.96
N GLY A 74 0.93 -0.02 2.82
CA GLY A 74 -0.20 0.27 1.97
C GLY A 74 -1.34 -0.68 2.31
N ILE A 75 -2.57 -0.18 2.41
CA ILE A 75 -3.73 -1.01 2.74
C ILE A 75 -4.83 -0.99 1.67
N ALA A 76 -5.24 -2.20 1.26
CA ALA A 76 -6.40 -2.42 0.40
C ALA A 76 -7.49 -3.20 1.15
N GLY A 77 -8.75 -2.98 0.78
CA GLY A 77 -9.91 -3.62 1.41
C GLY A 77 -10.81 -2.62 2.14
N THR A 78 -11.42 -3.04 3.25
CA THR A 78 -12.35 -2.22 4.02
C THR A 78 -11.62 -1.07 4.72
N ALA A 79 -11.84 0.17 4.26
CA ALA A 79 -11.04 1.33 4.66
C ALA A 79 -10.95 1.56 6.18
N GLY A 80 -12.07 1.48 6.90
CA GLY A 80 -12.10 1.72 8.35
C GLY A 80 -11.26 0.71 9.14
N LEU A 81 -11.42 -0.59 8.85
CA LEU A 81 -10.64 -1.65 9.50
C LEU A 81 -9.17 -1.59 9.11
N ALA A 82 -8.90 -1.18 7.88
CA ALA A 82 -7.56 -1.02 7.38
C ALA A 82 -6.80 0.05 8.17
N VAL A 83 -7.38 1.25 8.33
CA VAL A 83 -6.76 2.34 9.09
C VAL A 83 -6.55 1.94 10.55
N GLU A 84 -7.51 1.24 11.15
CA GLU A 84 -7.38 0.74 12.53
C GLU A 84 -6.23 -0.28 12.67
N MET A 85 -6.09 -1.21 11.72
CA MET A 85 -5.00 -2.18 11.70
C MET A 85 -3.63 -1.49 11.61
N VAL A 86 -3.48 -0.47 10.76
CA VAL A 86 -2.24 0.30 10.65
C VAL A 86 -1.89 1.00 11.97
N LYS A 87 -2.87 1.65 12.62
CA LYS A 87 -2.63 2.33 13.89
C LYS A 87 -2.21 1.37 15.00
N LEU A 88 -2.84 0.19 15.06
CA LEU A 88 -2.46 -0.86 16.00
C LEU A 88 -1.06 -1.39 15.70
N PHE A 89 -0.68 -1.49 14.43
CA PHE A 89 0.65 -1.94 14.02
C PHE A 89 1.72 -0.93 14.43
N GLN A 90 1.53 0.35 14.11
CA GLN A 90 2.42 1.45 14.54
C GLN A 90 2.62 1.44 16.06
N LEU A 91 1.51 1.36 16.82
CA LEU A 91 1.57 1.30 18.28
C LEU A 91 2.35 0.09 18.78
N GLU A 92 2.20 -1.07 18.13
CA GLU A 92 2.92 -2.29 18.53
C GLU A 92 4.42 -2.21 18.23
N LEU A 93 4.82 -1.57 17.12
CA LEU A 93 6.22 -1.31 16.81
C LEU A 93 6.85 -0.32 17.80
N GLU A 94 6.19 0.82 18.04
CA GLU A 94 6.66 1.85 18.97
C GLU A 94 6.70 1.32 20.41
N HIS A 95 5.73 0.50 20.81
CA HIS A 95 5.74 -0.14 22.12
C HIS A 95 6.91 -1.11 22.27
N PHE A 96 7.18 -1.95 21.26
CA PHE A 96 8.33 -2.85 21.29
C PHE A 96 9.63 -2.07 21.44
N GLU A 97 9.81 -1.02 20.65
CA GLU A 97 11.00 -0.17 20.71
C GLU A 97 11.20 0.47 22.09
N LYS A 98 10.12 0.98 22.70
CA LYS A 98 10.17 1.58 24.04
C LYS A 98 10.48 0.58 25.15
N VAL A 99 10.06 -0.68 25.01
CA VAL A 99 10.27 -1.72 26.02
C VAL A 99 11.64 -2.36 25.89
N GLU A 100 12.05 -2.70 24.68
CA GLU A 100 13.30 -3.44 24.42
C GLU A 100 14.49 -2.49 24.17
N GLY A 101 14.24 -1.19 23.95
CA GLY A 101 15.28 -0.20 23.65
C GLY A 101 15.91 -0.34 22.25
N THR A 102 15.31 -1.15 21.38
CA THR A 102 15.74 -1.38 20.00
C THR A 102 14.54 -1.59 19.09
N THR A 103 14.68 -1.21 17.82
CA THR A 103 13.65 -1.49 16.81
C THR A 103 13.65 -2.97 16.42
N LEU A 104 12.50 -3.46 15.94
CA LEU A 104 12.42 -4.78 15.31
C LEU A 104 13.19 -4.79 13.99
N SER A 105 13.75 -5.94 13.61
CA SER A 105 14.21 -6.14 12.24
C SER A 105 13.05 -6.02 11.25
N LEU A 106 13.30 -5.62 10.00
CA LEU A 106 12.24 -5.47 9.00
C LEU A 106 11.44 -6.77 8.81
N GLU A 107 12.11 -7.92 8.91
CA GLU A 107 11.46 -9.24 8.89
C GLU A 107 10.61 -9.51 10.14
N GLY A 108 11.07 -9.08 11.31
CA GLY A 108 10.29 -9.11 12.56
C GLY A 108 9.00 -8.29 12.45
N LYS A 109 9.09 -7.06 11.93
CA LYS A 109 7.93 -6.20 11.63
C LYS A 109 6.96 -6.89 10.68
N ALA A 110 7.48 -7.47 9.60
CA ALA A 110 6.67 -8.17 8.61
C ALA A 110 5.95 -9.41 9.19
N ASN A 111 6.61 -10.15 10.08
CA ASN A 111 6.01 -11.29 10.78
C ASN A 111 4.93 -10.84 11.77
N ARG A 112 5.15 -9.74 12.50
CA ARG A 112 4.17 -9.15 13.42
C ARG A 112 2.89 -8.75 12.67
N LEU A 113 3.02 -8.10 11.51
CA LEU A 113 1.89 -7.76 10.66
C LEU A 113 1.10 -9.01 10.21
N SER A 114 1.78 -10.11 9.86
CA SER A 114 1.10 -11.36 9.49
C SER A 114 0.20 -11.91 10.61
N THR A 115 0.62 -11.78 11.87
CA THR A 115 -0.16 -12.19 13.04
C THR A 115 -1.42 -11.33 13.19
N MET A 116 -1.32 -10.03 12.93
CA MET A 116 -2.47 -9.12 12.97
C MET A 116 -3.49 -9.46 11.87
N ILE A 117 -3.03 -9.73 10.66
CA ILE A 117 -3.89 -10.15 9.53
C ILE A 117 -4.59 -11.47 9.85
N ARG A 118 -3.85 -12.47 10.34
CA ARG A 118 -4.41 -13.77 10.74
C ARG A 118 -5.50 -13.61 11.81
N SER A 119 -5.32 -12.69 12.73
CA SER A 119 -6.31 -12.36 13.77
C SER A 119 -7.58 -11.71 13.21
N ASN A 120 -7.54 -11.18 11.98
CA ASN A 120 -8.66 -10.60 11.26
C ASN A 120 -9.35 -11.58 10.29
N LEU A 121 -8.95 -12.85 10.25
CA LEU A 121 -9.48 -13.82 9.27
C LEU A 121 -11.00 -13.97 9.34
N ALA A 122 -11.59 -14.00 10.54
CA ALA A 122 -13.05 -14.10 10.70
C ALA A 122 -13.80 -12.93 10.05
N MET A 123 -13.29 -11.71 10.20
CA MET A 123 -13.83 -10.50 9.57
C MET A 123 -13.65 -10.55 8.05
N ALA A 124 -12.48 -11.02 7.58
CA ALA A 124 -12.22 -11.20 6.16
C ALA A 124 -13.20 -12.19 5.50
N MET A 125 -13.50 -13.30 6.18
CA MET A 125 -14.49 -14.29 5.72
C MET A 125 -15.93 -13.73 5.68
N GLN A 126 -16.20 -12.64 6.39
CA GLN A 126 -17.48 -11.92 6.38
C GLN A 126 -17.50 -10.78 5.35
N GLY A 127 -16.50 -10.69 4.46
CA GLY A 127 -16.40 -9.67 3.41
C GLY A 127 -15.71 -8.38 3.86
N LEU A 128 -15.19 -8.34 5.08
CA LEU A 128 -14.49 -7.17 5.65
C LEU A 128 -12.97 -7.37 5.63
N ALA A 129 -12.45 -7.82 4.49
CA ALA A 129 -11.04 -8.14 4.33
C ALA A 129 -10.17 -6.89 4.29
N VAL A 130 -8.96 -7.02 4.83
CA VAL A 130 -7.86 -6.04 4.72
C VAL A 130 -6.63 -6.81 4.27
N VAL A 131 -6.05 -6.41 3.14
CA VAL A 131 -4.86 -7.03 2.56
C VAL A 131 -3.79 -5.95 2.38
N PRO A 132 -2.76 -5.92 3.25
CA PRO A 132 -1.72 -4.92 3.17
C PRO A 132 -0.64 -5.30 2.15
N LEU A 133 0.10 -4.28 1.72
CA LEU A 133 1.41 -4.38 1.11
C LEU A 133 2.40 -3.65 2.02
N PHE A 134 3.39 -4.36 2.55
CA PHE A 134 4.38 -3.78 3.46
C PHE A 134 5.71 -3.60 2.72
N ALA A 135 6.33 -2.45 2.87
CA ALA A 135 7.62 -2.16 2.26
C ALA A 135 8.50 -1.41 3.25
N GLY A 136 9.80 -1.62 3.17
CA GLY A 136 10.74 -0.86 3.99
C GLY A 136 12.17 -1.01 3.54
N PHE A 137 13.03 -0.18 4.12
CA PHE A 137 14.46 -0.26 3.95
C PHE A 137 15.05 -1.12 5.07
N ASP A 138 15.77 -2.16 4.69
CA ASP A 138 16.46 -3.06 5.62
C ASP A 138 17.85 -2.51 5.88
N VAL A 139 18.00 -1.75 6.96
CA VAL A 139 19.25 -1.05 7.32
C VAL A 139 20.42 -2.02 7.45
N ASP A 140 20.20 -3.22 7.98
CA ASP A 140 21.25 -4.23 8.14
C ASP A 140 21.75 -4.80 6.80
N ARG A 141 20.90 -4.75 5.76
CA ARG A 141 21.18 -5.33 4.44
C ARG A 141 21.35 -4.29 3.33
N ASP A 142 21.24 -3.01 3.67
CA ASP A 142 21.35 -1.89 2.74
C ASP A 142 20.47 -2.07 1.48
N LYS A 143 19.19 -2.45 1.67
CA LYS A 143 18.27 -2.69 0.55
C LYS A 143 16.80 -2.47 0.88
N GLY A 144 16.05 -2.00 -0.10
CA GLY A 144 14.58 -2.02 -0.07
C GLY A 144 14.03 -3.45 -0.14
N ARG A 145 12.97 -3.73 0.62
CA ARG A 145 12.27 -5.02 0.62
C ARG A 145 10.75 -4.80 0.60
N ILE A 146 10.05 -5.73 -0.04
CA ILE A 146 8.59 -5.71 -0.19
C ILE A 146 8.02 -7.03 0.32
N PHE A 147 6.92 -6.96 1.06
CA PHE A 147 6.22 -8.12 1.59
C PHE A 147 4.73 -8.03 1.24
N SER A 148 4.24 -9.04 0.54
CA SER A 148 2.83 -9.24 0.24
C SER A 148 2.18 -10.19 1.25
N TYR A 149 0.87 -10.08 1.39
CA TYR A 149 0.09 -10.89 2.32
C TYR A 149 -1.17 -11.43 1.66
N ASP A 150 -1.64 -12.56 2.17
CA ASP A 150 -3.00 -13.04 1.93
C ASP A 150 -3.88 -12.88 3.18
N VAL A 151 -5.19 -13.09 3.03
CA VAL A 151 -6.17 -12.95 4.11
C VAL A 151 -5.97 -13.94 5.27
N THR A 152 -5.20 -15.01 5.07
CA THR A 152 -4.87 -15.99 6.12
C THR A 152 -3.67 -15.57 6.96
N GLY A 153 -3.02 -14.46 6.61
CA GLY A 153 -1.75 -14.03 7.19
C GLY A 153 -0.56 -14.82 6.65
N GLY A 154 -0.69 -15.45 5.48
CA GLY A 154 0.47 -15.90 4.71
C GLY A 154 1.25 -14.67 4.24
N ARG A 155 2.57 -14.71 4.35
CA ARG A 155 3.49 -13.64 3.94
C ARG A 155 4.42 -14.17 2.85
N SER A 156 4.63 -13.39 1.81
CA SER A 156 5.68 -13.64 0.81
C SER A 156 6.57 -12.40 0.67
N GLU A 157 7.88 -12.59 0.54
CA GLU A 157 8.79 -11.53 0.12
C GLU A 157 8.77 -11.43 -1.41
N GLU A 158 8.58 -10.23 -1.93
CA GLU A 158 8.46 -9.96 -3.36
C GLU A 158 9.78 -9.43 -3.92
N HIS A 159 10.07 -9.77 -5.17
CA HIS A 159 11.28 -9.35 -5.87
C HIS A 159 10.98 -8.25 -6.88
N GLY A 160 11.65 -7.11 -6.74
CA GLY A 160 11.56 -5.99 -7.67
C GLY A 160 10.33 -5.12 -7.48
N TYR A 161 9.14 -5.70 -7.56
CA TYR A 161 7.87 -4.98 -7.48
C TYR A 161 6.70 -5.84 -7.00
N ALA A 162 5.66 -5.21 -6.47
CA ALA A 162 4.42 -5.87 -6.05
C ALA A 162 3.23 -4.92 -6.08
N SER A 163 2.03 -5.47 -6.06
CA SER A 163 0.78 -4.69 -6.06
C SER A 163 -0.34 -5.42 -5.31
N THR A 164 -1.26 -4.66 -4.74
CA THR A 164 -2.46 -5.19 -4.08
C THR A 164 -3.69 -4.31 -4.36
N GLY A 165 -4.88 -4.90 -4.21
CA GLY A 165 -6.17 -4.25 -4.43
C GLY A 165 -6.77 -4.47 -5.83
N SER A 166 -7.80 -3.70 -6.19
CA SER A 166 -8.68 -3.93 -7.35
C SER A 166 -7.96 -3.82 -8.69
N GLY A 167 -7.13 -2.80 -8.88
CA GLY A 167 -6.33 -2.59 -10.09
C GLY A 167 -4.96 -3.25 -10.06
N SER A 168 -4.69 -4.11 -9.07
CA SER A 168 -3.37 -4.73 -8.88
C SER A 168 -2.91 -5.54 -10.09
N ILE A 169 -3.80 -6.24 -10.77
CA ILE A 169 -3.44 -7.06 -11.94
C ILE A 169 -2.93 -6.20 -13.11
N PHE A 170 -3.52 -5.03 -13.31
CA PHE A 170 -3.15 -4.08 -14.36
C PHE A 170 -1.83 -3.38 -14.00
N ALA A 171 -1.72 -2.89 -12.77
CA ALA A 171 -0.49 -2.31 -12.25
C ALA A 171 0.68 -3.30 -12.32
N ARG A 172 0.47 -4.57 -11.95
CA ARG A 172 1.49 -5.62 -12.05
C ARG A 172 1.91 -5.86 -13.50
N GLY A 173 0.96 -5.82 -14.45
CA GLY A 173 1.23 -5.90 -15.88
C GLY A 173 2.13 -4.77 -16.38
N ALA A 174 1.82 -3.53 -15.98
CA ALA A 174 2.63 -2.35 -16.30
C ALA A 174 4.04 -2.46 -15.69
N MET A 175 4.15 -2.69 -14.37
CA MET A 175 5.43 -2.82 -13.69
C MET A 175 6.30 -3.94 -14.28
N LYS A 176 5.70 -5.06 -14.69
CA LYS A 176 6.43 -6.15 -15.38
C LYS A 176 7.17 -5.70 -16.65
N LYS A 177 6.72 -4.64 -17.31
CA LYS A 177 7.34 -4.09 -18.51
C LYS A 177 8.27 -2.91 -18.24
N LEU A 178 7.97 -2.13 -17.21
CA LEU A 178 8.70 -0.89 -16.90
C LEU A 178 9.87 -1.11 -15.93
N TYR A 179 9.78 -2.13 -15.09
CA TYR A 179 10.77 -2.41 -14.05
C TYR A 179 12.12 -2.80 -14.62
N ARG A 180 13.18 -2.28 -14.00
CA ARG A 180 14.57 -2.64 -14.22
C ARG A 180 15.30 -2.62 -12.88
N ASP A 181 16.35 -3.41 -12.74
CA ASP A 181 17.14 -3.47 -11.50
C ASP A 181 18.00 -2.21 -11.28
N ASP A 182 18.18 -1.39 -12.32
CA ASP A 182 19.04 -0.20 -12.34
C ASP A 182 18.27 1.13 -12.23
N LEU A 183 17.01 1.09 -11.79
CA LEU A 183 16.19 2.29 -11.64
C LEU A 183 16.82 3.29 -10.66
N THR A 184 16.82 4.56 -11.02
CA THR A 184 17.01 5.63 -10.02
C THR A 184 15.74 5.81 -9.20
N GLU A 185 15.84 6.54 -8.07
CA GLU A 185 14.66 6.91 -7.28
C GLU A 185 13.59 7.62 -8.14
N GLU A 186 14.00 8.61 -8.95
CA GLU A 186 13.10 9.36 -9.84
C GLU A 186 12.41 8.45 -10.87
N GLN A 187 13.15 7.47 -11.40
CA GLN A 187 12.56 6.50 -12.33
C GLN A 187 11.61 5.54 -11.60
N ALA A 188 11.92 5.15 -10.37
CA ALA A 188 11.05 4.30 -9.55
C ALA A 188 9.75 5.03 -9.15
N THR A 189 9.82 6.30 -8.75
CA THR A 189 8.65 7.14 -8.44
C THR A 189 7.79 7.40 -9.69
N THR A 190 8.43 7.66 -10.84
CA THR A 190 7.73 7.77 -12.13
C THR A 190 7.05 6.46 -12.51
N LEU A 191 7.73 5.33 -12.33
CA LEU A 191 7.21 4.00 -12.66
C LEU A 191 5.96 3.68 -11.83
N VAL A 192 5.96 3.92 -10.52
CA VAL A 192 4.78 3.62 -9.69
C VAL A 192 3.56 4.48 -10.07
N ILE A 193 3.77 5.75 -10.45
CA ILE A 193 2.68 6.60 -10.94
C ILE A 193 2.19 6.13 -12.32
N GLN A 194 3.08 5.72 -13.24
CA GLN A 194 2.70 5.10 -14.51
C GLN A 194 1.87 3.83 -14.30
N ALA A 195 2.28 2.96 -13.37
CA ALA A 195 1.56 1.73 -13.07
C ALA A 195 0.16 1.98 -12.48
N LEU A 196 0.02 3.00 -11.63
CA LEU A 196 -1.28 3.42 -11.10
C LEU A 196 -2.15 4.10 -12.17
N TYR A 197 -1.53 4.82 -13.12
CA TYR A 197 -2.22 5.36 -14.28
C TYR A 197 -2.80 4.25 -15.15
N ASP A 198 -1.99 3.25 -15.53
CA ASP A 198 -2.44 2.10 -16.32
C ASP A 198 -3.52 1.30 -15.58
N ALA A 199 -3.39 1.15 -14.26
CA ALA A 199 -4.44 0.52 -13.46
C ALA A 199 -5.75 1.32 -13.46
N ALA A 200 -5.69 2.65 -13.43
CA ALA A 200 -6.89 3.50 -13.49
C ALA A 200 -7.57 3.50 -14.86
N ASP A 201 -6.86 3.13 -15.92
CA ASP A 201 -7.40 3.06 -17.28
C ASP A 201 -8.34 1.84 -17.43
N ASP A 202 -8.02 0.73 -16.77
CA ASP A 202 -8.76 -0.53 -16.85
C ASP A 202 -9.61 -0.86 -15.60
N ASP A 203 -9.35 -0.26 -14.43
CA ASP A 203 -10.12 -0.47 -13.19
C ASP A 203 -10.87 0.79 -12.73
N SER A 204 -12.21 0.75 -12.80
CA SER A 204 -13.07 1.85 -12.36
C SER A 204 -12.99 2.16 -10.85
N ALA A 205 -12.57 1.19 -10.03
CA ALA A 205 -12.35 1.41 -8.59
C ALA A 205 -11.01 2.11 -8.29
N THR A 206 -10.09 2.18 -9.25
CA THR A 206 -8.81 2.88 -9.13
C THR A 206 -8.95 4.34 -9.60
N GLY A 207 -8.44 5.27 -8.78
CA GLY A 207 -8.39 6.68 -9.11
C GLY A 207 -7.09 7.08 -9.80
N GLY A 208 -7.14 7.38 -11.09
CA GLY A 208 -6.04 8.06 -11.78
C GLY A 208 -5.87 9.52 -11.32
N PRO A 209 -4.82 10.23 -11.79
CA PRO A 209 -4.60 11.64 -11.48
C PRO A 209 -5.81 12.54 -11.84
N ASP A 210 -6.38 13.24 -10.86
CA ASP A 210 -7.44 14.23 -11.07
C ASP A 210 -6.84 15.64 -11.07
N VAL A 211 -6.43 16.08 -12.25
CA VAL A 211 -5.78 17.39 -12.49
C VAL A 211 -6.69 18.56 -12.11
N ALA A 212 -8.01 18.42 -12.33
CA ALA A 212 -8.98 19.47 -12.05
C ALA A 212 -9.13 19.74 -10.54
N ARG A 213 -9.06 18.67 -9.73
CA ARG A 213 -9.14 18.75 -8.26
C ARG A 213 -7.78 18.75 -7.57
N ARG A 214 -6.69 18.62 -8.33
CA ARG A 214 -5.32 18.47 -7.81
C ARG A 214 -5.17 17.30 -6.86
N ILE A 215 -5.75 16.15 -7.23
CA ILE A 215 -5.66 14.92 -6.46
C ILE A 215 -4.75 13.96 -7.21
N TYR A 216 -3.63 13.60 -6.58
CA TYR A 216 -2.61 12.73 -7.14
C TYR A 216 -2.35 11.54 -6.21
N PRO A 217 -1.78 10.44 -6.72
CA PRO A 217 -1.39 9.30 -5.90
C PRO A 217 -0.51 9.72 -4.71
N ILE A 218 -0.67 9.04 -3.58
CA ILE A 218 0.33 9.13 -2.50
C ILE A 218 1.55 8.34 -2.95
N VAL A 219 2.73 8.94 -2.88
CA VAL A 219 4.00 8.26 -3.16
C VAL A 219 4.94 8.47 -1.97
N THR A 220 5.50 7.38 -1.47
CA THR A 220 6.46 7.38 -0.37
C THR A 220 7.71 6.64 -0.78
N VAL A 221 8.87 7.25 -0.53
CA VAL A 221 10.19 6.69 -0.74
C VAL A 221 10.79 6.35 0.61
N ILE A 222 11.45 5.21 0.71
CA ILE A 222 12.08 4.73 1.93
C ILE A 222 13.51 4.30 1.59
N THR A 223 14.49 5.01 2.15
CA THR A 223 15.93 4.80 1.95
C THR A 223 16.63 4.69 3.32
N GLU A 224 17.96 4.75 3.32
CA GLU A 224 18.77 4.92 4.54
C GLU A 224 18.47 6.21 5.32
N ASP A 225 17.89 7.23 4.67
CA ASP A 225 17.43 8.47 5.33
C ASP A 225 16.05 8.32 5.97
N GLY A 226 15.44 7.12 5.86
CA GLY A 226 14.13 6.80 6.38
C GLY A 226 12.98 7.12 5.43
N PHE A 227 11.79 7.23 6.01
CA PHE A 227 10.53 7.45 5.31
C PHE A 227 10.41 8.90 4.84
N ARG A 228 10.18 9.09 3.54
CA ARG A 228 9.83 10.38 2.94
C ARG A 228 8.61 10.25 2.05
N ARG A 229 7.57 11.02 2.36
CA ARG A 229 6.41 11.22 1.48
C ARG A 229 6.73 12.33 0.48
N LEU A 230 6.50 12.07 -0.82
CA LEU A 230 6.52 13.13 -1.83
C LEU A 230 5.45 14.15 -1.50
N THR A 231 5.80 15.42 -1.69
CA THR A 231 4.87 16.53 -1.63
C THR A 231 3.83 16.43 -2.74
N ASP A 232 2.73 17.16 -2.57
CA ASP A 232 1.68 17.23 -3.60
C ASP A 232 2.22 17.85 -4.90
N ASP A 233 3.19 18.78 -4.81
CA ASP A 233 3.84 19.40 -5.97
C ASP A 233 4.73 18.39 -6.72
N GLU A 234 5.60 17.66 -6.01
CA GLU A 234 6.44 16.60 -6.63
C GLU A 234 5.58 15.53 -7.31
N SER A 235 4.50 15.08 -6.63
CA SER A 235 3.58 14.08 -7.19
C SER A 235 2.79 14.63 -8.38
N SER A 236 2.39 15.89 -8.32
CA SER A 236 1.70 16.61 -9.40
C SER A 236 2.58 16.72 -10.64
N ASP A 237 3.85 17.11 -10.48
CA ASP A 237 4.77 17.33 -11.59
C ASP A 237 5.03 16.04 -12.37
N ILE A 238 5.26 14.93 -11.67
CA ILE A 238 5.40 13.62 -12.30
C ILE A 238 4.11 13.21 -13.01
N ALA A 239 2.95 13.35 -12.35
CA ALA A 239 1.66 12.98 -12.94
C ALA A 239 1.32 13.82 -14.19
N ARG A 240 1.65 15.11 -14.21
CA ARG A 240 1.47 16.00 -15.36
C ARG A 240 2.39 15.62 -16.51
N ALA A 241 3.67 15.36 -16.24
CA ALA A 241 4.61 14.91 -17.25
C ALA A 241 4.15 13.59 -17.90
N ILE A 242 3.61 12.66 -17.09
CA ILE A 242 3.01 11.42 -17.60
C ILE A 242 1.81 11.72 -18.50
N LEU A 243 0.88 12.57 -18.04
CA LEU A 243 -0.32 12.92 -18.82
C LEU A 243 0.04 13.59 -20.15
N GLU A 244 0.96 14.55 -20.14
CA GLU A 244 1.45 15.20 -21.36
C GLU A 244 2.06 14.17 -22.32
N ARG A 245 2.85 13.23 -21.80
CA ARG A 245 3.40 12.16 -22.63
C ARG A 245 2.32 11.22 -23.19
N ARG A 246 1.24 10.98 -22.44
CA ARG A 246 0.11 10.14 -22.87
C ARG A 246 -0.71 10.80 -23.98
N LEU A 247 -0.66 12.14 -24.14
CA LEU A 247 -1.25 12.81 -25.31
C LEU A 247 -0.53 12.45 -26.61
N GLU A 248 0.78 12.18 -26.56
CA GLU A 248 1.58 11.77 -27.71
C GLU A 248 1.64 10.23 -27.86
N GLN A 249 1.70 9.52 -26.74
CA GLN A 249 1.82 8.06 -26.64
C GLN A 249 0.76 7.51 -25.66
N PRO A 250 -0.50 7.32 -26.09
CA PRO A 250 -1.61 6.95 -25.20
C PRO A 250 -1.37 5.67 -24.39
N ASP A 251 -0.79 4.66 -25.01
CA ASP A 251 -0.48 3.37 -24.36
C ASP A 251 0.80 3.43 -23.49
N GLY A 252 1.43 4.60 -23.38
CA GLY A 252 2.59 4.81 -22.53
C GLY A 252 3.92 4.31 -23.13
N PRO A 253 4.96 4.26 -22.30
CA PRO A 253 6.28 3.82 -22.72
C PRO A 253 6.28 2.34 -23.14
N ARG A 254 7.00 2.02 -24.22
CA ARG A 254 7.11 0.67 -24.77
C ARG A 254 8.41 0.01 -24.34
N ALA A 255 8.33 -1.22 -23.83
CA ALA A 255 9.50 -2.06 -23.62
C ALA A 255 10.08 -2.51 -24.98
N ALA A 256 11.41 -2.56 -25.07
CA ALA A 256 12.09 -3.15 -26.22
C ALA A 256 11.69 -4.63 -26.36
N LEU A 257 11.60 -5.12 -27.60
CA LEU A 257 11.20 -6.50 -27.86
C LEU A 257 12.35 -7.50 -27.61
N LEU A 258 13.59 -7.10 -27.93
CA LEU A 258 14.85 -7.84 -27.78
C LEU A 258 16.01 -6.85 -27.65
#